data_AF-A0AAV4XZB3-F1
#
_entry.id   AF-A0AAV4XZB3-F1
#
_cell.length_a   1.000
_cell.length_b   1.000
_cell.length_c   1.000
_cell.angle_alpha   90.00
_cell.angle_beta   90.00
_cell.angle_gamma   90.00
#
_symmetry.space_group_name_H-M   'P 1'
#
loop_
_entity.id
_entity.type
_entity.pdbx_description
1 polymer ?
#
loop_
_entity_poly.entity_id
_entity_poly.type
_entity_poly.pdbx_seq_one_letter_code
_entity_poly.pdbx_strand_id
1 'polypeptide(L)'
;MFLCILVFAFAIFAESQSQCPNFIPLQPCSCNTVKDKSGKEFSTITCTELHSEDVLQSVLVACKQFSIYELELIDSSFMYLPHDSFVGTTIEVLSIRNSAIYSLSDSNVAFEGLNNQLHLIEVINCSYTSSWDWSQLSKLNRLLEIHVSESELISITDGLSTLQHIDIEAFIFHWNHIEMLEDNVFAPFVYLKRLALDNNQIKEVKRSMFPNPAKKLKILGIKL
;
A
#
# COMPACT_ATOMS: atom_id res chain seq x y z
N MET A 1 46.39 33.97 25.97
CA MET A 1 44.96 33.83 26.27
C MET A 1 44.25 33.58 24.93
N PHE A 2 44.05 32.32 24.57
CA PHE A 2 43.46 31.91 23.29
C PHE A 2 41.94 32.11 23.34
N LEU A 3 41.39 32.81 22.36
CA LEU A 3 39.95 33.03 22.20
C LEU A 3 39.38 31.88 21.35
N CYS A 4 38.73 30.90 21.98
CA CYS A 4 37.98 29.85 21.29
C CYS A 4 36.64 30.43 20.78
N ILE A 5 36.52 30.59 19.46
CA ILE A 5 35.24 30.91 18.81
C ILE A 5 34.48 29.60 18.61
N LEU A 6 33.44 29.38 19.42
CA LEU A 6 32.48 28.29 19.23
C LEU A 6 31.52 28.69 18.11
N VAL A 7 31.74 28.14 16.91
CA VAL A 7 30.76 28.21 15.82
C VAL A 7 29.69 27.16 16.09
N PHE A 8 28.55 27.59 16.64
CA PHE A 8 27.35 26.76 16.67
C PHE A 8 26.81 26.63 15.25
N ALA A 9 27.13 25.51 14.60
CA ALA A 9 26.46 25.11 13.37
C ALA A 9 25.00 24.78 13.71
N PHE A 10 24.09 25.71 13.45
CA PHE A 10 22.67 25.41 13.39
C PHE A 10 22.46 24.48 12.20
N ALA A 11 22.22 23.19 12.47
CA ALA A 11 21.64 22.30 11.48
C ALA A 11 20.23 22.85 11.16
N ILE A 12 20.12 23.56 10.04
CA ILE A 12 18.83 23.87 9.46
C ILE A 12 18.27 22.51 9.01
N PHE A 13 17.35 21.97 9.80
CA PHE A 13 16.46 20.93 9.28
C PHE A 13 15.65 21.60 8.19
N ALA A 14 16.05 21.42 6.94
CA ALA A 14 15.20 21.72 5.82
C ALA A 14 14.01 20.77 5.92
N GLU A 15 12.86 21.28 6.33
CA GLU A 15 11.60 20.57 6.08
C GLU A 15 11.54 20.34 4.58
N SER A 16 11.60 19.07 4.18
CA SER A 16 11.44 18.64 2.80
C SER A 16 10.04 19.07 2.34
N GLN A 17 9.95 20.22 1.69
CA GLN A 17 8.72 20.64 1.03
C GLN A 17 8.37 19.61 -0.03
N SER A 18 7.11 19.20 -0.08
CA SER A 18 6.62 18.33 -1.13
C SER A 18 6.77 19.05 -2.47
N GLN A 19 7.57 18.49 -3.35
CA GLN A 19 7.88 19.07 -4.65
C GLN A 19 7.62 18.00 -5.71
N CYS A 20 6.95 18.40 -6.78
CA CYS A 20 6.66 17.51 -7.88
C CYS A 20 7.82 17.41 -8.86
N PRO A 21 8.18 16.20 -9.34
CA PRO A 21 9.06 16.04 -10.47
C PRO A 21 8.46 16.72 -11.71
N ASN A 22 9.35 17.29 -12.53
CA ASN A 22 8.95 17.87 -13.80
C ASN A 22 8.87 16.78 -14.89
N PHE A 23 7.69 16.22 -15.10
CA PHE A 23 7.44 15.23 -16.15
C PHE A 23 7.25 15.91 -17.51
N ILE A 24 8.34 16.24 -18.21
CA ILE A 24 8.28 16.72 -19.60
C ILE A 24 9.02 15.73 -20.50
N PRO A 25 8.35 15.01 -21.42
CA PRO A 25 6.92 14.72 -21.53
C PRO A 25 6.68 13.23 -21.26
N LEU A 26 6.75 12.80 -19.99
CA LEU A 26 6.43 11.43 -19.61
C LEU A 26 4.91 11.29 -19.42
N GLN A 27 4.18 11.27 -20.54
CA GLN A 27 2.84 10.69 -20.54
C GLN A 27 2.97 9.20 -20.16
N PRO A 28 2.11 8.65 -19.30
CA PRO A 28 0.79 9.18 -18.93
C PRO A 28 0.65 9.57 -17.44
N CYS A 29 1.74 9.98 -16.78
CA CYS A 29 1.72 10.31 -15.36
C CYS A 29 1.82 11.82 -15.11
N SER A 30 1.14 12.28 -14.06
CA SER A 30 1.20 13.65 -13.56
C SER A 30 1.58 13.66 -12.09
N CYS A 31 2.14 14.77 -11.61
CA CYS A 31 2.33 14.99 -10.19
C CYS A 31 1.60 16.24 -9.76
N ASN A 32 0.88 16.15 -8.63
CA ASN A 32 0.22 17.27 -8.01
C ASN A 32 0.64 17.40 -6.55
N THR A 33 0.68 18.64 -6.04
CA THR A 33 0.90 18.91 -4.62
C THR A 33 -0.41 19.39 -4.00
N VAL A 34 -0.87 18.67 -2.98
CA VAL A 34 -2.13 18.91 -2.27
C VAL A 34 -1.85 19.33 -0.82
N LYS A 35 -2.79 20.07 -0.22
CA LYS A 35 -2.74 20.47 1.19
C LYS A 35 -3.80 19.73 1.98
N ASP A 36 -3.41 19.15 3.11
CA ASP A 36 -4.38 18.63 4.06
C ASP A 36 -5.07 19.76 4.87
N LYS A 37 -5.97 19.36 5.77
CA LYS A 37 -6.70 20.29 6.65
C LYS A 37 -5.78 21.05 7.62
N SER A 38 -4.58 20.54 7.90
CA SER A 38 -3.58 21.19 8.74
C SER A 38 -2.69 22.16 7.96
N GLY A 39 -2.82 22.18 6.62
CA GLY A 39 -1.98 22.97 5.74
C GLY A 39 -0.66 22.28 5.34
N LYS A 40 -0.45 21.04 5.77
CA LYS A 40 0.71 20.23 5.36
C LYS A 40 0.56 19.85 3.90
N GLU A 41 1.63 20.03 3.13
CA GLU A 41 1.67 19.69 1.72
C GLU A 41 2.12 18.24 1.50
N PHE A 42 1.53 17.58 0.50
CA PHE A 42 1.84 16.22 0.07
C PHE A 42 1.86 16.16 -1.45
N SER A 43 2.81 15.43 -2.03
CA SER A 43 2.87 15.21 -3.47
C SER A 43 2.29 13.84 -3.83
N THR A 44 1.41 13.81 -4.82
CA THR A 44 0.78 12.59 -5.35
C THR A 44 1.16 12.44 -6.81
N ILE A 45 1.58 11.24 -7.20
CA ILE A 45 1.76 10.83 -8.59
C ILE A 45 0.50 10.12 -9.04
N THR A 46 -0.13 10.59 -10.10
CA THR A 46 -1.29 9.93 -10.71
C THR A 46 -0.94 9.53 -12.14
N CYS A 47 -0.95 8.23 -12.39
CA CYS A 47 -0.79 7.64 -13.71
C CYS A 47 -2.13 7.11 -14.19
N THR A 48 -2.55 7.50 -15.39
CA THR A 48 -3.82 7.08 -15.99
C THR A 48 -3.53 6.34 -17.29
N GLU A 49 -4.24 5.25 -17.61
CA GLU A 49 -4.01 4.49 -18.85
C GLU A 49 -2.53 4.04 -19.01
N LEU A 50 -1.89 3.66 -17.90
CA LEU A 50 -0.52 3.15 -17.90
C LEU A 50 -0.53 1.66 -18.29
N HIS A 51 0.18 1.32 -19.37
CA HIS A 51 0.20 -0.04 -19.91
C HIS A 51 1.60 -0.66 -20.02
N SER A 52 2.58 -0.10 -19.31
CA SER A 52 3.97 -0.54 -19.39
C SER A 52 4.68 -0.35 -18.06
N GLU A 53 5.26 -1.45 -17.58
CA GLU A 53 6.12 -1.53 -16.42
C GLU A 53 7.38 -0.65 -16.59
N ASP A 54 7.94 -0.60 -17.80
CA ASP A 54 9.10 0.24 -18.14
C ASP A 54 8.79 1.74 -17.99
N VAL A 55 7.57 2.15 -18.36
CA VAL A 55 7.11 3.54 -18.17
C VAL A 55 6.94 3.82 -16.68
N LEU A 56 6.33 2.91 -15.91
CA LEU A 56 6.24 3.03 -14.45
C LEU A 56 7.62 3.17 -13.80
N GLN A 57 8.57 2.33 -14.18
CA GLN A 57 9.94 2.38 -13.71
C GLN A 57 10.60 3.73 -14.01
N SER A 58 10.43 4.25 -15.23
CA SER A 58 10.96 5.56 -15.63
C SER A 58 10.38 6.71 -14.79
N VAL A 59 9.08 6.65 -14.47
CA VAL A 59 8.39 7.60 -13.60
C VAL A 59 8.93 7.53 -12.18
N LEU A 60 9.07 6.33 -11.61
CA LEU A 60 9.59 6.14 -10.26
C LEU A 60 11.06 6.57 -10.12
N VAL A 61 11.87 6.38 -11.17
CA VAL A 61 13.25 6.91 -11.23
C VAL A 61 13.27 8.43 -11.13
N ALA A 62 12.38 9.12 -11.86
CA ALA A 62 12.27 10.57 -11.79
C ALA A 62 11.79 11.07 -10.41
N CYS A 63 11.13 10.22 -9.63
CA CYS A 63 10.60 10.56 -8.30
C CYS A 63 11.63 10.44 -7.16
N LYS A 64 12.79 9.79 -7.36
CA LYS A 64 13.72 9.45 -6.25
C LYS A 64 14.29 10.63 -5.46
N GLN A 65 14.27 11.84 -6.02
CA GLN A 65 14.76 13.05 -5.34
C GLN A 65 13.64 13.86 -4.67
N PHE A 66 12.40 13.38 -4.77
CA PHE A 66 11.21 14.09 -4.34
C PHE A 66 10.51 13.32 -3.24
N SER A 67 9.92 14.05 -2.29
CA SER A 67 9.04 13.45 -1.29
C SER A 67 7.65 13.25 -1.89
N ILE A 68 7.44 12.06 -2.44
CA ILE A 68 6.15 11.59 -2.94
C ILE A 68 5.45 10.81 -1.85
N TYR A 69 4.23 11.21 -1.51
CA TYR A 69 3.39 10.56 -0.51
C TYR A 69 2.59 9.40 -1.10
N GLU A 70 1.97 9.61 -2.26
CA GLU A 70 1.04 8.66 -2.85
C GLU A 70 1.35 8.39 -4.33
N LEU A 71 1.22 7.12 -4.72
CA LEU A 71 1.17 6.69 -6.11
C LEU A 71 -0.22 6.15 -6.41
N GLU A 72 -0.89 6.77 -7.38
CA GLU A 72 -2.19 6.37 -7.90
C GLU A 72 -2.03 5.79 -9.32
N LEU A 73 -2.53 4.57 -9.52
CA LEU A 73 -2.66 3.92 -10.82
C LEU A 73 -4.14 3.80 -11.15
N ILE A 74 -4.57 4.48 -12.22
CA ILE A 74 -5.97 4.57 -12.62
C ILE A 74 -6.10 4.04 -14.05
N ASP A 75 -7.13 3.22 -14.32
CA ASP A 75 -7.43 2.69 -15.65
C ASP A 75 -6.20 2.04 -16.34
N SER A 76 -5.33 1.42 -15.53
CA SER A 76 -4.01 0.94 -15.94
C SER A 76 -4.00 -0.58 -16.07
N SER A 77 -3.19 -1.12 -16.98
CA SER A 77 -3.18 -2.57 -17.26
C SER A 77 -1.80 -3.05 -17.69
N PHE A 78 -1.18 -3.89 -16.88
CA PHE A 78 0.14 -4.46 -17.12
C PHE A 78 0.34 -5.71 -16.24
N MET A 79 1.43 -6.45 -16.42
CA MET A 79 1.62 -7.77 -15.81
C MET A 79 1.97 -7.69 -14.33
N TYR A 80 2.83 -6.76 -13.92
CA TYR A 80 3.30 -6.70 -12.53
C TYR A 80 3.79 -5.31 -12.13
N LEU A 81 3.83 -5.04 -10.82
CA LEU A 81 4.55 -3.88 -10.29
C LEU A 81 6.04 -4.22 -10.13
N PRO A 82 6.98 -3.51 -10.78
CA PRO A 82 8.40 -3.82 -10.70
C PRO A 82 8.94 -3.62 -9.28
N HIS A 83 9.41 -4.68 -8.63
CA HIS A 83 9.72 -4.65 -7.19
C HIS A 83 10.80 -3.64 -6.79
N ASP A 84 11.87 -3.53 -7.57
CA ASP A 84 13.07 -2.74 -7.27
C ASP A 84 12.95 -1.26 -7.67
N SER A 85 11.94 -0.92 -8.46
CA SER A 85 11.74 0.43 -8.99
C SER A 85 11.40 1.44 -7.91
N PHE A 86 10.93 0.97 -6.76
CA PHE A 86 10.60 1.79 -5.59
C PHE A 86 11.82 2.17 -4.74
N VAL A 87 13.00 1.58 -4.99
CA VAL A 87 14.22 1.86 -4.22
C VAL A 87 14.61 3.32 -4.33
N GLY A 88 14.66 4.00 -3.18
CA GLY A 88 14.99 5.42 -3.08
C GLY A 88 13.80 6.37 -3.29
N THR A 89 12.57 5.86 -3.39
CA THR A 89 11.34 6.68 -3.35
C THR A 89 10.79 6.76 -1.93
N THR A 90 9.88 7.70 -1.66
CA THR A 90 9.31 7.94 -0.32
C THR A 90 7.83 7.56 -0.19
N ILE A 91 7.29 6.79 -1.13
CA ILE A 91 5.85 6.49 -1.22
C ILE A 91 5.36 5.82 0.07
N GLU A 92 4.27 6.36 0.61
CA GLU A 92 3.61 5.92 1.84
C GLU A 92 2.24 5.27 1.57
N VAL A 93 1.58 5.66 0.47
CA VAL A 93 0.28 5.14 0.02
C VAL A 93 0.36 4.66 -1.42
N LEU A 94 -0.13 3.45 -1.67
CA LEU A 94 -0.36 2.93 -3.02
C LEU A 94 -1.87 2.78 -3.24
N SER A 95 -2.37 3.38 -4.32
CA SER A 95 -3.77 3.37 -4.71
C SER A 95 -3.89 2.85 -6.14
N ILE A 96 -4.69 1.80 -6.34
CA ILE A 96 -4.90 1.15 -7.64
C ILE A 96 -6.41 1.11 -7.89
N ARG A 97 -6.86 1.71 -8.98
CA ARG A 97 -8.29 1.91 -9.27
C ARG A 97 -8.61 1.53 -10.70
N ASN A 98 -9.73 0.83 -10.90
CA ASN A 98 -10.24 0.48 -12.24
C ASN A 98 -9.18 -0.19 -13.14
N SER A 99 -8.30 -1.00 -12.55
CA SER A 99 -7.08 -1.44 -13.21
C SER A 99 -7.00 -2.97 -13.30
N ALA A 100 -6.17 -3.45 -14.22
CA ALA A 100 -5.97 -4.87 -14.49
C ALA A 100 -4.49 -5.22 -14.36
N ILE A 101 -4.01 -5.32 -13.12
CA ILE A 101 -2.62 -5.64 -12.80
C ILE A 101 -2.55 -7.09 -12.33
N TYR A 102 -1.88 -7.95 -13.12
CA TYR A 102 -1.94 -9.40 -12.90
C TYR A 102 -1.23 -9.86 -11.61
N SER A 103 -0.10 -9.24 -11.26
CA SER A 103 0.70 -9.59 -10.08
C SER A 103 1.14 -8.37 -9.27
N LEU A 104 1.24 -8.52 -7.95
CA LEU A 104 1.83 -7.51 -7.06
C LEU A 104 3.32 -7.29 -7.31
N SER A 105 4.02 -8.28 -7.88
CA SER A 105 5.46 -8.19 -8.12
C SER A 105 5.95 -9.23 -9.14
N ASP A 106 7.06 -8.92 -9.80
CA ASP A 106 7.90 -9.81 -10.62
C ASP A 106 8.90 -10.67 -9.81
N SER A 107 8.91 -10.53 -8.50
CA SER A 107 9.84 -11.20 -7.58
C SER A 107 9.10 -11.80 -6.38
N ASN A 108 9.81 -12.39 -5.42
CA ASN A 108 9.24 -12.89 -4.17
C ASN A 108 9.04 -11.78 -3.10
N VAL A 109 9.42 -10.54 -3.42
CA VAL A 109 9.26 -9.36 -2.56
C VAL A 109 8.71 -8.24 -3.43
N ALA A 110 7.67 -7.57 -2.97
CA ALA A 110 7.13 -6.37 -3.60
C ALA A 110 7.69 -5.11 -2.92
N PHE A 111 7.67 -3.98 -3.65
CA PHE A 111 7.91 -2.64 -3.09
C PHE A 111 9.25 -2.47 -2.36
N GLU A 112 10.34 -2.98 -2.95
CA GLU A 112 11.67 -2.89 -2.35
C GLU A 112 12.06 -1.41 -2.11
N GLY A 113 12.59 -1.14 -0.91
CA GLY A 113 12.91 0.22 -0.46
C GLY A 113 11.79 0.91 0.32
N LEU A 114 10.54 0.41 0.24
CA LEU A 114 9.40 0.98 0.98
C LEU A 114 9.13 0.31 2.34
N ASN A 115 10.05 -0.54 2.79
CA ASN A 115 9.91 -1.42 3.96
C ASN A 115 9.44 -0.70 5.25
N ASN A 116 9.82 0.57 5.40
CA ASN A 116 9.59 1.35 6.63
C ASN A 116 8.73 2.60 6.41
N GLN A 117 7.94 2.65 5.33
CA GLN A 117 7.16 3.85 5.00
C GLN A 117 5.81 3.55 4.35
N LEU A 118 5.70 2.53 3.49
CA LEU A 118 4.41 2.15 2.89
C LEU A 118 3.50 1.62 4.00
N HIS A 119 2.42 2.35 4.27
CA HIS A 119 1.51 2.05 5.37
C HIS A 119 0.10 1.68 4.90
N LEU A 120 -0.28 2.05 3.67
CA LEU A 120 -1.58 1.74 3.09
C LEU A 120 -1.44 1.25 1.64
N ILE A 121 -2.07 0.11 1.36
CA ILE A 121 -2.37 -0.35 0.01
C ILE A 121 -3.88 -0.33 -0.17
N GLU A 122 -4.35 0.42 -1.16
CA GLU A 122 -5.76 0.52 -1.54
C GLU A 122 -5.97 0.06 -2.98
N VAL A 123 -6.90 -0.88 -3.17
CA VAL A 123 -7.22 -1.50 -4.47
C VAL A 123 -8.73 -1.50 -4.63
N ILE A 124 -9.23 -0.83 -5.65
CA ILE A 124 -10.67 -0.65 -5.86
C ILE A 124 -11.02 -0.96 -7.30
N ASN A 125 -12.05 -1.79 -7.50
CA ASN A 125 -12.57 -2.12 -8.84
C ASN A 125 -11.47 -2.65 -9.79
N CYS A 126 -10.65 -3.59 -9.33
CA CYS A 126 -9.55 -4.15 -10.10
C CYS A 126 -9.76 -5.62 -10.45
N SER A 127 -9.21 -6.05 -11.58
CA SER A 127 -9.20 -7.47 -11.97
C SER A 127 -7.90 -8.16 -11.55
N TYR A 128 -7.91 -9.48 -11.50
CA TYR A 128 -6.77 -10.36 -11.18
C TYR A 128 -6.25 -10.32 -9.72
N THR A 129 -6.91 -9.63 -8.79
CA THR A 129 -6.42 -9.56 -7.39
C THR A 129 -6.42 -10.93 -6.69
N SER A 130 -7.24 -11.87 -7.14
CA SER A 130 -7.20 -13.28 -6.68
C SER A 130 -5.90 -14.01 -7.06
N SER A 131 -5.12 -13.51 -8.02
CA SER A 131 -3.82 -14.06 -8.42
C SER A 131 -2.65 -13.50 -7.61
N TRP A 132 -2.89 -12.49 -6.76
CA TRP A 132 -1.84 -11.81 -6.03
C TRP A 132 -1.30 -12.66 -4.88
N ASP A 133 0.03 -12.75 -4.77
CA ASP A 133 0.71 -13.43 -3.66
C ASP A 133 0.96 -12.45 -2.52
N TRP A 134 0.11 -12.49 -1.50
CA TRP A 134 0.21 -11.64 -0.32
C TRP A 134 1.53 -11.81 0.44
N SER A 135 2.26 -12.91 0.26
CA SER A 135 3.56 -13.12 0.92
C SER A 135 4.66 -12.18 0.43
N GLN A 136 4.49 -11.62 -0.77
CA GLN A 136 5.39 -10.61 -1.34
C GLN A 136 5.41 -9.31 -0.50
N LEU A 137 4.38 -9.08 0.34
CA LEU A 137 4.29 -7.92 1.24
C LEU A 137 5.04 -8.11 2.57
N SER A 138 5.59 -9.30 2.84
CA SER A 138 6.19 -9.67 4.14
C SER A 138 7.36 -8.79 4.59
N LYS A 139 7.95 -7.98 3.70
CA LYS A 139 9.05 -7.06 4.03
C LYS A 139 8.60 -5.65 4.41
N LEU A 140 7.30 -5.36 4.35
CA LEU A 140 6.72 -4.05 4.66
C LEU A 140 6.39 -3.91 6.15
N ASN A 141 7.41 -3.68 6.97
CA ASN A 141 7.30 -3.62 8.43
C ASN A 141 6.40 -2.48 8.96
N ARG A 142 6.06 -1.50 8.11
CA ARG A 142 5.17 -0.38 8.45
C ARG A 142 3.80 -0.45 7.78
N LEU A 143 3.48 -1.54 7.10
CA LEU A 143 2.15 -1.73 6.52
C LEU A 143 1.12 -1.81 7.64
N LEU A 144 0.15 -0.89 7.64
CA LEU A 144 -0.89 -0.80 8.65
C LEU A 144 -2.24 -1.29 8.11
N GLU A 145 -2.50 -1.04 6.83
CA GLU A 145 -3.82 -1.22 6.25
C GLU A 145 -3.73 -1.81 4.84
N ILE A 146 -4.56 -2.83 4.57
CA ILE A 146 -4.74 -3.40 3.24
C ILE A 146 -6.23 -3.35 2.90
N HIS A 147 -6.57 -2.56 1.89
CA HIS A 147 -7.93 -2.37 1.41
C HIS A 147 -8.03 -2.92 -0.02
N VAL A 148 -8.93 -3.88 -0.24
CA VAL A 148 -9.23 -4.46 -1.55
C VAL A 148 -10.74 -4.58 -1.66
N SER A 149 -11.35 -3.76 -2.50
CA SER A 149 -12.81 -3.70 -2.61
C SER A 149 -13.25 -3.77 -4.07
N GLU A 150 -14.39 -4.41 -4.33
CA GLU A 150 -14.95 -4.52 -5.68
C GLU A 150 -13.98 -5.17 -6.69
N SER A 151 -13.05 -6.03 -6.25
CA SER A 151 -11.89 -6.44 -7.05
C SER A 151 -11.79 -7.94 -7.30
N GLU A 152 -12.91 -8.65 -7.32
CA GLU A 152 -12.97 -10.08 -7.67
C GLU A 152 -12.13 -11.00 -6.76
N LEU A 153 -11.86 -10.61 -5.51
CA LEU A 153 -11.08 -11.41 -4.57
C LEU A 153 -11.90 -12.64 -4.12
N ILE A 154 -11.40 -13.85 -4.38
CA ILE A 154 -12.09 -15.13 -4.08
C ILE A 154 -11.52 -15.80 -2.83
N SER A 155 -10.21 -15.64 -2.60
CA SER A 155 -9.51 -16.16 -1.43
C SER A 155 -8.48 -15.15 -0.94
N ILE A 156 -8.21 -15.18 0.36
CA ILE A 156 -7.23 -14.31 1.03
C ILE A 156 -6.19 -15.10 1.82
N THR A 157 -6.23 -16.44 1.76
CA THR A 157 -5.38 -17.21 2.67
C THR A 157 -3.94 -17.35 2.21
N ASP A 158 -3.73 -17.50 0.91
CA ASP A 158 -2.39 -17.72 0.36
C ASP A 158 -1.50 -16.50 0.67
N GLY A 159 -0.51 -16.70 1.54
CA GLY A 159 0.48 -15.68 1.88
C GLY A 159 0.10 -14.70 3.00
N LEU A 160 -1.18 -14.52 3.36
CA LEU A 160 -1.57 -13.52 4.38
C LEU A 160 -0.97 -13.83 5.76
N SER A 161 -0.87 -15.11 6.13
CA SER A 161 -0.25 -15.56 7.38
C SER A 161 1.23 -15.18 7.50
N THR A 162 1.93 -14.96 6.38
CA THR A 162 3.32 -14.50 6.37
C THR A 162 3.48 -13.06 6.84
N LEU A 163 2.38 -12.31 6.96
CA LEU A 163 2.35 -10.93 7.44
C LEU A 163 2.16 -10.84 8.96
N GLN A 164 2.10 -11.96 9.68
CA GLN A 164 1.80 -12.00 11.11
C GLN A 164 2.79 -11.24 12.02
N HIS A 165 4.00 -10.94 11.53
CA HIS A 165 4.99 -10.13 12.26
C HIS A 165 4.78 -8.63 12.08
N ILE A 166 3.81 -8.22 11.27
CA ILE A 166 3.47 -6.83 10.99
C ILE A 166 2.26 -6.44 11.83
N ASP A 167 2.31 -5.27 12.45
CA ASP A 167 1.25 -4.74 13.32
C ASP A 167 0.08 -4.15 12.49
N ILE A 168 -0.53 -4.98 11.63
CA ILE A 168 -1.66 -4.58 10.77
C ILE A 168 -2.88 -4.21 11.63
N GLU A 169 -3.47 -3.07 11.32
CA GLU A 169 -4.63 -2.50 12.01
C GLU A 169 -5.94 -2.68 11.24
N ALA A 170 -5.89 -2.79 9.91
CA ALA A 170 -7.09 -2.93 9.09
C ALA A 170 -6.93 -3.87 7.90
N PHE A 171 -7.90 -4.77 7.75
CA PHE A 171 -8.17 -5.51 6.52
C PHE A 171 -9.57 -5.14 6.05
N ILE A 172 -9.67 -4.51 4.88
CA ILE A 172 -10.94 -4.08 4.30
C ILE A 172 -11.10 -4.81 2.97
N PHE A 173 -11.85 -5.91 2.97
CA PHE A 173 -12.05 -6.81 1.85
C PHE A 173 -13.53 -6.91 1.44
N HIS A 174 -14.30 -5.85 1.63
CA HIS A 174 -15.74 -5.83 1.36
C HIS A 174 -16.04 -5.80 -0.15
N TRP A 175 -17.25 -6.20 -0.54
CA TRP A 175 -17.68 -6.20 -1.96
C TRP A 175 -16.76 -7.05 -2.86
N ASN A 176 -16.35 -8.23 -2.41
CA ASN A 176 -15.61 -9.19 -3.24
C ASN A 176 -16.39 -10.51 -3.35
N HIS A 177 -15.72 -11.57 -3.77
CA HIS A 177 -16.30 -12.90 -4.02
C HIS A 177 -15.75 -13.95 -3.04
N ILE A 178 -15.33 -13.55 -1.84
CA ILE A 178 -14.74 -14.47 -0.86
C ILE A 178 -15.82 -15.45 -0.39
N GLU A 179 -15.62 -16.75 -0.64
CA GLU A 179 -16.59 -17.79 -0.26
C GLU A 179 -16.23 -18.46 1.07
N MET A 180 -14.94 -18.58 1.36
CA MET A 180 -14.42 -19.33 2.49
C MET A 180 -13.33 -18.54 3.20
N LEU A 181 -13.33 -18.61 4.52
CA LEU A 181 -12.23 -18.15 5.36
C LEU A 181 -11.56 -19.38 5.94
N GLU A 182 -10.24 -19.45 5.87
CA GLU A 182 -9.50 -20.52 6.54
C GLU A 182 -9.47 -20.33 8.06
N ASP A 183 -9.35 -21.45 8.75
CA ASP A 183 -9.20 -21.45 10.20
C ASP A 183 -7.94 -20.65 10.58
N ASN A 184 -8.08 -19.75 11.55
CA ASN A 184 -7.01 -18.88 12.05
C ASN A 184 -6.48 -17.81 11.07
N VAL A 185 -7.13 -17.57 9.91
CA VAL A 185 -6.63 -16.61 8.91
C VAL A 185 -6.32 -15.21 9.48
N PHE A 186 -7.16 -14.67 10.37
CA PHE A 186 -6.89 -13.39 11.03
C PHE A 186 -6.39 -13.52 12.47
N ALA A 187 -6.26 -14.74 13.01
CA ALA A 187 -5.93 -14.96 14.41
C ALA A 187 -4.58 -14.36 14.86
N PRO A 188 -3.51 -14.38 14.03
CA PRO A 188 -2.22 -13.80 14.42
C PRO A 188 -2.22 -12.27 14.57
N PHE A 189 -3.15 -11.55 13.95
CA PHE A 189 -3.16 -10.08 13.91
C PHE A 189 -3.76 -9.47 15.18
N VAL A 190 -3.04 -9.57 16.29
CA VAL A 190 -3.50 -9.12 17.62
C VAL A 190 -3.75 -7.61 17.73
N TYR A 191 -3.20 -6.82 16.80
CA TYR A 191 -3.42 -5.38 16.69
C TYR A 191 -4.58 -4.98 15.79
N LEU A 192 -5.24 -5.94 15.13
CA LEU A 192 -6.34 -5.69 14.21
C LEU A 192 -7.46 -4.90 14.89
N LYS A 193 -7.79 -3.74 14.32
CA LYS A 193 -8.83 -2.82 14.79
C LYS A 193 -10.07 -2.89 13.91
N ARG A 194 -9.90 -3.09 12.60
CA ARG A 194 -10.99 -3.11 11.62
C ARG A 194 -10.86 -4.31 10.72
N LEU A 195 -11.94 -5.07 10.60
CA LEU A 195 -12.07 -6.15 9.63
C LEU A 195 -13.40 -6.00 8.92
N ALA A 196 -13.37 -5.72 7.62
CA ALA A 196 -14.56 -5.64 6.79
C ALA A 196 -14.52 -6.73 5.71
N LEU A 197 -15.52 -7.58 5.72
CA LEU A 197 -15.74 -8.74 4.84
C LEU A 197 -17.21 -8.79 4.40
N ASP A 198 -18.00 -7.76 4.73
CA ASP A 198 -19.39 -7.66 4.29
C ASP A 198 -19.49 -7.59 2.76
N ASN A 199 -20.63 -8.03 2.23
CA ASN A 199 -20.87 -8.14 0.79
C ASN A 199 -19.86 -9.07 0.09
N ASN A 200 -19.53 -10.18 0.75
CA ASN A 200 -18.89 -11.35 0.16
C ASN A 200 -19.88 -12.53 0.10
N GLN A 201 -19.39 -13.75 -0.13
CA GLN A 201 -20.16 -14.98 -0.26
C GLN A 201 -19.82 -15.98 0.85
N ILE A 202 -19.39 -15.47 2.01
CA ILE A 202 -18.88 -16.24 3.14
C ILE A 202 -20.04 -17.01 3.79
N LYS A 203 -19.96 -18.35 3.80
CA LYS A 203 -21.02 -19.22 4.32
C LYS A 203 -20.88 -19.55 5.80
N GLU A 204 -19.66 -19.53 6.33
CA GLU A 204 -19.35 -19.91 7.70
C GLU A 204 -18.29 -18.98 8.28
N VAL A 205 -18.48 -18.62 9.55
CA VAL A 205 -17.50 -17.87 10.34
C VAL A 205 -17.32 -18.55 11.69
N LYS A 206 -16.07 -18.86 12.03
CA LYS A 206 -15.68 -19.51 13.29
C LYS A 206 -14.92 -18.55 14.20
N ARG A 207 -15.04 -18.75 15.51
CA ARG A 207 -14.30 -17.94 16.50
C ARG A 207 -12.77 -18.01 16.31
N SER A 208 -12.26 -19.16 15.86
CA SER A 208 -10.84 -19.41 15.59
C SER A 208 -10.27 -18.51 14.49
N MET A 209 -11.10 -17.99 13.58
CA MET A 209 -10.64 -17.13 12.48
C MET A 209 -10.13 -15.77 12.94
N PHE A 210 -10.46 -15.32 14.15
CA PHE A 210 -10.12 -13.99 14.67
C PHE A 210 -9.17 -14.05 15.87
N PRO A 211 -8.45 -12.96 16.18
CA PRO A 211 -7.57 -12.91 17.34
C PRO A 211 -8.30 -13.31 18.63
N ASN A 212 -7.62 -14.05 19.51
CA ASN A 212 -8.22 -14.50 20.77
C ASN A 212 -7.29 -14.24 21.96
N PRO A 213 -7.59 -13.24 22.82
CA PRO A 213 -8.72 -12.30 22.75
C PRO A 213 -8.53 -11.19 21.69
N ALA A 214 -9.61 -10.76 21.04
CA ALA A 214 -9.62 -9.67 20.06
C ALA A 214 -9.65 -8.27 20.73
N LYS A 215 -8.64 -7.97 21.57
CA LYS A 215 -8.65 -6.77 22.45
C LYS A 215 -8.71 -5.43 21.71
N LYS A 216 -8.23 -5.38 20.46
CA LYS A 216 -8.13 -4.14 19.66
C LYS A 216 -9.24 -3.99 18.63
N LEU A 217 -9.98 -5.07 18.33
CA LEU A 217 -11.00 -5.10 17.29
C LEU A 217 -12.18 -4.22 17.71
N LYS A 218 -12.49 -3.22 16.86
CA LYS A 218 -13.56 -2.24 17.08
C LYS A 218 -14.66 -2.34 16.04
N ILE A 219 -14.29 -2.70 14.81
CA ILE A 219 -15.21 -2.80 13.67
C ILE A 219 -15.05 -4.19 13.08
N LEU A 220 -16.17 -4.91 13.00
CA LEU A 220 -16.28 -6.21 12.35
C LEU A 220 -17.48 -6.14 11.39
N GLY A 221 -17.20 -5.95 10.10
CA GLY A 221 -18.19 -6.03 9.04
C GLY A 221 -18.20 -7.44 8.48
N ILE A 222 -19.22 -8.24 8.80
CA ILE A 222 -19.41 -9.57 8.21
C ILE A 222 -20.90 -9.70 7.93
N LYS A 223 -21.24 -10.20 6.75
CA LYS A 223 -22.60 -10.60 6.38
C LYS A 223 -22.52 -11.98 5.74
N LEU A 224 -23.21 -12.94 6.36
CA LEU A 224 -23.38 -14.31 5.86
C LEU A 224 -24.51 -14.38 4.83
#